data_AF-A0A6H1TW52-F1
#
_entry.id   AF-A0A6H1TW52-F1
#
_cell.length_a   1.000
_cell.length_b   1.000
_cell.length_c   1.000
_cell.angle_alpha   90.00
_cell.angle_beta   90.00
_cell.angle_gamma   90.00
#
_symmetry.space_group_name_H-M   'P 1'
#
loop_
_entity.id
_entity.type
_entity.pdbx_description
1 polymer ?
#
loop_
_entity_poly.entity_id
_entity_poly.type
_entity_poly.pdbx_seq_one_letter_code
_entity_poly.pdbx_strand_id
1 'polypeptide(L)'
;MIVWLLLVLLGAVTYLILQRRVAYRTRTPIWILWLVLMTPAIIWLGWLVVYGENAPIPPILAIAPFAVCPIIYWFLVQWGRRSLPRTEVVETQEEEDESESASESELPETEPRPLTQEEENQLRDCFSWTVYPLHGIDYRPQAVICRGQLRAAPDVAYHKIETKIHECFGDRFLVVLQEDFKGKPFFVLVPNPQHQRQRDDLSQPAIALALAAITLFTTTVMGTQIAGLEIDNVFVNPVLLIDGLPYAIALMAILGIHESAHYLCARYYQIEVTLPYFIPFPAFLGTFGAFIQMRSPMPNRKVLFDISLAGPVAGFVLTVPLLLWGLHNSTVVDLPEEGGLLTIEALNPRFSFLLTILSKIALGSQLTAQGAIALHPVAVAAYIGLIATAFNLMPVGQLDGGHLVHAMFGQRTAVMVGQFARFSLLALSFLYRDWFLLALFLFIMPILDNPALNDLSELDDRRDFCGLVAIAVLLSIVLPAPSFVTQWLNF
;
A
#
# COMPACT_ATOMS: atom_id res chain seq x y z
N MET A 1 -24.43 -5.11 -23.70
CA MET A 1 -23.48 -6.25 -23.73
C MET A 1 -22.48 -6.19 -22.57
N ILE A 2 -21.81 -5.06 -22.33
CA ILE A 2 -20.82 -4.88 -21.24
C ILE A 2 -21.41 -5.14 -19.84
N VAL A 3 -22.61 -4.61 -19.54
CA VAL A 3 -23.26 -4.78 -18.22
C VAL A 3 -23.53 -6.24 -17.87
N TRP A 4 -23.93 -7.05 -18.85
CA TRP A 4 -24.15 -8.49 -18.67
C TRP A 4 -22.84 -9.24 -18.38
N LEU A 5 -21.76 -8.88 -19.07
CA LEU A 5 -20.43 -9.45 -18.84
C LEU A 5 -19.92 -9.10 -17.43
N LEU A 6 -20.10 -7.84 -17.00
CA LEU A 6 -19.75 -7.39 -15.66
C LEU A 6 -20.54 -8.13 -14.57
N LEU A 7 -21.84 -8.39 -14.78
CA LEU A 7 -22.66 -9.13 -13.81
C LEU A 7 -22.26 -10.60 -13.72
N VAL A 8 -21.94 -11.24 -14.85
CA VAL A 8 -21.44 -12.63 -14.87
C VAL A 8 -20.07 -12.71 -14.17
N LEU A 9 -19.17 -11.78 -14.45
CA LEU A 9 -17.86 -11.70 -13.80
C LEU A 9 -18.01 -11.47 -12.29
N LEU A 10 -18.82 -10.49 -11.88
CA LEU A 10 -19.09 -10.19 -10.48
C LEU A 10 -19.73 -11.39 -9.76
N GLY A 11 -20.67 -12.06 -10.42
CA GLY A 11 -21.31 -13.29 -9.92
C GLY A 11 -20.30 -14.43 -9.71
N ALA A 12 -19.42 -14.68 -10.67
CA ALA A 12 -18.39 -15.71 -10.56
C ALA A 12 -17.38 -15.40 -9.44
N VAL A 13 -16.89 -14.15 -9.36
CA VAL A 13 -15.94 -13.71 -8.34
C VAL A 13 -16.55 -13.81 -6.94
N THR A 14 -17.77 -13.32 -6.75
CA THR A 14 -18.47 -13.38 -5.45
C THR A 14 -18.73 -14.81 -5.00
N TYR A 15 -19.11 -15.71 -5.93
CA TYR A 15 -19.31 -17.13 -5.63
C TYR A 15 -18.01 -17.80 -5.19
N LEU A 16 -16.90 -17.58 -5.92
CA LEU A 16 -15.59 -18.14 -5.58
C LEU A 16 -15.08 -17.63 -4.22
N ILE A 17 -15.29 -16.35 -3.91
CA ILE A 17 -14.93 -15.77 -2.60
C ILE A 17 -15.73 -16.45 -1.48
N LEU A 18 -17.04 -16.61 -1.64
CA LEU A 18 -17.89 -17.27 -0.64
C LEU A 18 -17.50 -18.74 -0.45
N GLN A 19 -17.19 -19.45 -1.54
CA GLN A 19 -16.74 -20.83 -1.49
C GLN A 19 -15.40 -20.99 -0.76
N ARG A 20 -14.44 -20.09 -0.99
CA ARG A 20 -13.12 -20.17 -0.34
C ARG A 20 -13.13 -19.68 1.11
N ARG A 21 -13.89 -18.63 1.43
CA ARG A 21 -13.81 -17.94 2.73
C ARG A 21 -14.91 -18.29 3.73
N VAL A 22 -16.08 -18.71 3.27
CA VAL A 22 -17.29 -18.84 4.12
C VAL A 22 -17.80 -20.29 4.21
N ALA A 23 -17.54 -21.12 3.19
CA ALA A 23 -18.03 -22.50 3.12
C ALA A 23 -17.66 -23.37 4.34
N TYR A 24 -16.49 -23.17 4.92
CA TYR A 24 -16.04 -23.96 6.09
C TYR A 24 -16.61 -23.47 7.42
N ARG A 25 -17.12 -22.23 7.49
CA ARG A 25 -17.61 -21.59 8.73
C ARG A 25 -19.11 -21.74 8.95
N THR A 26 -19.87 -22.11 7.92
CA THR A 26 -21.33 -22.15 7.97
C THR A 26 -21.89 -23.43 7.33
N ARG A 27 -23.07 -23.87 7.78
CA ARG A 27 -23.88 -24.94 7.17
C ARG A 27 -24.84 -24.40 6.10
N THR A 28 -24.99 -23.09 5.99
CA THR A 28 -25.84 -22.47 4.96
C THR A 28 -25.28 -22.74 3.57
N PRO A 29 -26.11 -23.22 2.61
CA PRO A 29 -25.68 -23.41 1.24
C PRO A 29 -25.13 -22.12 0.63
N ILE A 30 -23.96 -22.23 -0.01
CA ILE A 30 -23.22 -21.09 -0.57
C ILE A 30 -24.05 -20.34 -1.61
N TRP A 31 -24.86 -21.06 -2.40
CA TRP A 31 -25.72 -20.46 -3.41
C TRP A 31 -26.78 -19.50 -2.84
N ILE A 32 -27.24 -19.73 -1.59
CA ILE A 32 -28.20 -18.84 -0.91
C ILE A 32 -27.49 -17.56 -0.48
N LEU A 33 -26.31 -17.69 0.14
CA LEU A 33 -25.49 -16.55 0.55
C LEU A 33 -25.09 -15.70 -0.67
N TRP A 34 -24.76 -16.36 -1.77
CA TRP A 34 -24.44 -15.73 -3.04
C TRP A 34 -25.63 -14.96 -3.61
N LEU A 35 -26.81 -15.56 -3.62
CA LEU A 35 -28.02 -14.92 -4.13
C LEU A 35 -28.37 -13.66 -3.34
N VAL A 36 -28.26 -13.69 -2.02
CA VAL A 36 -28.48 -12.52 -1.15
C VAL A 36 -27.48 -11.40 -1.49
N LEU A 37 -26.21 -11.74 -1.72
CA LEU A 37 -25.18 -10.77 -2.06
C LEU A 37 -25.37 -10.17 -3.47
N MET A 38 -25.87 -10.96 -4.43
CA MET A 38 -26.13 -10.54 -5.81
C MET A 38 -27.47 -9.83 -5.99
N THR A 39 -28.35 -9.84 -4.99
CA THR A 39 -29.70 -9.26 -5.06
C THR A 39 -29.71 -7.78 -5.48
N PRO A 40 -28.85 -6.88 -4.94
CA PRO A 40 -28.80 -5.49 -5.39
C PRO A 40 -28.46 -5.35 -6.88
N ALA A 41 -27.47 -6.11 -7.36
CA ALA A 41 -27.05 -6.09 -8.76
C ALA A 41 -28.13 -6.62 -9.71
N ILE A 42 -28.86 -7.67 -9.30
CA ILE A 42 -29.98 -8.23 -10.07
C ILE A 42 -31.15 -7.25 -10.14
N ILE A 43 -31.49 -6.57 -9.05
CA ILE A 43 -32.57 -5.57 -9.01
C ILE A 43 -32.25 -4.40 -9.95
N TRP A 44 -31.02 -3.89 -9.91
CA TRP A 44 -30.60 -2.78 -10.76
C TRP A 44 -30.58 -3.16 -12.24
N LEU A 45 -30.09 -4.36 -12.56
CA LEU A 45 -30.12 -4.86 -13.93
C LEU A 45 -31.56 -5.07 -14.41
N GLY A 46 -32.44 -5.63 -13.58
CA GLY A 46 -33.85 -5.81 -13.90
C GLY A 46 -34.55 -4.48 -14.18
N TRP A 47 -34.24 -3.44 -13.39
CA TRP A 47 -34.77 -2.10 -13.63
C TRP A 47 -34.30 -1.54 -14.97
N LEU A 48 -33.00 -1.65 -15.26
CA LEU A 48 -32.40 -1.17 -16.51
C LEU A 48 -32.98 -1.87 -17.74
N VAL A 49 -33.26 -3.17 -17.65
CA VAL A 49 -33.88 -3.96 -18.74
C VAL A 49 -35.34 -3.57 -18.97
N VAL A 50 -36.09 -3.28 -17.91
CA VAL A 50 -37.53 -2.98 -18.01
C VAL A 50 -37.81 -1.53 -18.40
N TYR A 51 -37.05 -0.57 -17.86
CA TYR A 51 -37.32 0.86 -18.00
C TYR A 51 -36.29 1.61 -18.86
N GLY A 52 -35.20 0.95 -19.27
CA GLY A 52 -34.13 1.56 -20.07
C GLY A 52 -33.24 2.53 -19.28
N GLU A 53 -32.23 3.10 -19.94
CA GLU A 53 -31.20 3.96 -19.32
C GLU A 53 -31.74 5.34 -18.88
N ASN A 54 -32.88 5.77 -19.41
CA ASN A 54 -33.41 7.13 -19.21
C ASN A 54 -34.33 7.27 -17.98
N ALA A 55 -34.62 6.18 -17.28
CA ALA A 55 -35.52 6.18 -16.12
C ALA A 55 -34.72 6.04 -14.80
N PRO A 56 -34.69 7.06 -13.93
CA PRO A 56 -33.96 6.98 -12.67
C PRO A 56 -34.54 5.88 -11.77
N ILE A 57 -33.66 5.06 -11.17
CA ILE A 57 -34.06 4.02 -10.22
C ILE A 57 -34.67 4.70 -8.98
N PRO A 58 -35.87 4.29 -8.52
CA PRO A 58 -36.45 4.82 -7.30
C PRO A 58 -35.48 4.68 -6.12
N PRO A 59 -35.29 5.70 -5.27
CA PRO A 59 -34.27 5.70 -4.23
C PRO A 59 -34.44 4.54 -3.22
N ILE A 60 -35.68 4.09 -3.01
CA ILE A 60 -35.97 2.92 -2.18
C ILE A 60 -35.38 1.64 -2.80
N LEU A 61 -35.53 1.43 -4.11
CA LEU A 61 -34.95 0.27 -4.82
C LEU A 61 -33.42 0.37 -4.95
N ALA A 62 -32.88 1.59 -4.96
CA ALA A 62 -31.44 1.82 -4.96
C ALA A 62 -30.80 1.51 -3.60
N ILE A 63 -31.43 1.93 -2.50
CA ILE A 63 -30.80 1.93 -1.16
C ILE A 63 -31.23 0.73 -0.32
N ALA A 64 -32.50 0.31 -0.36
CA ALA A 64 -33.01 -0.74 0.51
C ALA A 64 -32.28 -2.09 0.38
N PRO A 65 -31.89 -2.57 -0.82
CA PRO A 65 -31.11 -3.80 -0.93
C PRO A 65 -29.77 -3.74 -0.20
N PHE A 66 -29.10 -2.58 -0.16
CA PHE A 66 -27.82 -2.40 0.55
C PHE A 66 -27.98 -2.38 2.07
N ALA A 67 -29.16 -2.05 2.59
CA ALA A 67 -29.44 -2.12 4.02
C ALA A 67 -29.91 -3.52 4.44
N VAL A 68 -30.79 -4.14 3.64
CA VAL A 68 -31.47 -5.40 4.00
C VAL A 68 -30.59 -6.63 3.73
N CYS A 69 -29.89 -6.68 2.60
CA CYS A 69 -29.10 -7.87 2.22
C CYS A 69 -27.97 -8.19 3.19
N PRO A 70 -27.20 -7.21 3.75
CA PRO A 70 -26.18 -7.50 4.75
C PRO A 70 -26.76 -8.07 6.06
N ILE A 71 -27.94 -7.61 6.47
CA ILE A 71 -28.63 -8.11 7.67
C ILE A 71 -29.04 -9.57 7.46
N ILE A 72 -29.66 -9.87 6.32
CA ILE A 72 -30.06 -11.24 5.96
C ILE A 72 -28.83 -12.15 5.83
N TYR A 73 -27.77 -11.67 5.17
CA TYR A 73 -26.51 -12.41 5.04
C TYR A 73 -25.91 -12.74 6.41
N TRP A 74 -25.82 -11.75 7.30
CA TRP A 74 -25.30 -11.94 8.66
C TRP A 74 -26.13 -12.95 9.45
N PHE A 75 -27.46 -12.84 9.38
CA PHE A 75 -28.37 -13.76 10.03
C PHE A 75 -28.23 -15.19 9.52
N LEU A 76 -28.15 -15.39 8.19
CA LEU A 76 -27.93 -16.70 7.58
C LEU A 76 -26.59 -17.32 8.02
N VAL A 77 -25.51 -16.53 8.02
CA VAL A 77 -24.18 -16.97 8.47
C VAL A 77 -24.20 -17.35 9.96
N GLN A 78 -24.88 -16.57 10.80
CA GLN A 78 -24.96 -16.81 12.24
C GLN A 78 -25.81 -18.04 12.56
N TRP A 79 -26.94 -18.22 11.88
CA TRP A 79 -27.77 -19.43 12.00
C TRP A 79 -26.96 -20.66 11.58
N GLY A 80 -26.26 -20.58 10.45
CA GLY A 80 -25.48 -21.68 9.91
C GLY A 80 -24.18 -21.96 10.66
N ARG A 81 -23.80 -21.17 11.66
CA ARG A 81 -22.44 -21.20 12.24
C ARG A 81 -22.15 -22.59 12.82
N ARG A 82 -21.07 -23.23 12.33
CA ARG A 82 -20.59 -24.49 12.91
C ARG A 82 -19.96 -24.16 14.27
N SER A 83 -20.54 -24.68 15.36
CA SER A 83 -19.83 -24.75 16.63
C SER A 83 -18.65 -25.71 16.45
N LEU A 84 -17.43 -25.19 16.54
CA LEU A 84 -16.24 -26.03 16.69
C LEU A 84 -16.45 -26.93 17.92
N PRO A 85 -16.11 -28.23 17.86
CA PRO A 85 -16.12 -29.07 19.05
C PRO A 85 -15.21 -28.42 20.09
N ARG A 86 -15.77 -28.09 21.25
CA ARG A 86 -15.02 -27.76 22.44
C ARG A 86 -14.34 -29.06 22.87
N THR A 87 -13.03 -29.15 22.76
CA THR A 87 -12.27 -30.28 23.30
C THR A 87 -12.55 -30.33 24.81
N GLU A 88 -13.46 -31.21 25.21
CA GLU A 88 -13.60 -31.62 26.59
C GLU A 88 -12.38 -32.47 26.94
N VAL A 89 -11.69 -32.03 27.99
CA VAL A 89 -10.66 -32.81 28.67
C VAL A 89 -11.33 -34.06 29.21
N VAL A 90 -11.05 -35.21 28.61
CA VAL A 90 -11.31 -36.52 29.21
C VAL A 90 -9.97 -37.13 29.54
N GLU A 91 -9.61 -37.06 30.82
CA GLU A 91 -8.73 -38.04 31.45
C GLU A 91 -9.41 -39.41 31.31
N THR A 92 -8.78 -40.42 30.73
CA THR A 92 -8.15 -41.54 31.45
C THR A 92 -7.66 -42.63 30.48
N GLN A 93 -6.54 -43.23 30.88
CA GLN A 93 -6.11 -44.62 30.74
C GLN A 93 -5.31 -45.09 29.52
N GLU A 94 -4.11 -45.55 29.90
CA GLU A 94 -3.15 -46.42 29.26
C GLU A 94 -3.79 -47.63 28.57
N GLU A 95 -3.29 -47.98 27.39
CA GLU A 95 -2.99 -49.35 27.01
C GLU A 95 -1.95 -49.33 25.88
N GLU A 96 -0.92 -50.16 26.06
CA GLU A 96 0.16 -50.44 25.12
C GLU A 96 -0.40 -51.14 23.88
N ASP A 97 0.05 -50.77 22.68
CA ASP A 97 0.37 -51.78 21.66
C ASP A 97 1.30 -51.20 20.58
N GLU A 98 2.38 -51.95 20.34
CA GLU A 98 3.35 -51.74 19.29
C GLU A 98 2.71 -51.99 17.91
N SER A 99 2.92 -51.08 16.96
CA SER A 99 3.13 -51.47 15.56
C SER A 99 3.70 -50.32 14.74
N GLU A 100 4.87 -50.59 14.18
CA GLU A 100 5.52 -49.80 13.13
C GLU A 100 4.62 -49.71 11.89
N SER A 101 4.39 -48.50 11.39
CA SER A 101 4.31 -48.29 9.94
C SER A 101 4.65 -46.83 9.61
N ALA A 102 5.68 -46.67 8.81
CA ALA A 102 6.08 -45.41 8.20
C ALA A 102 5.11 -45.03 7.07
N SER A 103 4.58 -43.80 7.10
CA SER A 103 4.32 -43.00 5.89
C SER A 103 3.93 -41.56 6.26
N GLU A 104 4.52 -40.62 5.52
CA GLU A 104 3.98 -39.30 5.19
C GLU A 104 3.80 -38.25 6.29
N SER A 105 4.89 -37.54 6.58
CA SER A 105 5.03 -36.08 6.34
C SER A 105 3.72 -35.26 6.30
N GLU A 106 3.09 -35.07 7.46
CA GLU A 106 2.19 -33.94 7.68
C GLU A 106 3.00 -32.71 8.14
N LEU A 107 2.86 -31.60 7.40
CA LEU A 107 3.38 -30.29 7.78
C LEU A 107 2.81 -29.88 9.15
N PRO A 108 3.62 -29.53 10.17
CA PRO A 108 3.06 -29.06 11.43
C PRO A 108 2.46 -27.66 11.25
N GLU A 109 1.22 -27.50 11.71
CA GLU A 109 0.55 -26.21 11.87
C GLU A 109 1.40 -25.22 12.67
N THR A 110 1.30 -23.95 12.27
CA THR A 110 2.10 -22.80 12.69
C THR A 110 1.69 -22.29 14.07
N GLU A 111 1.86 -23.11 15.10
CA GLU A 111 1.81 -22.66 16.49
C GLU A 111 3.21 -22.73 17.12
N PRO A 112 3.77 -21.63 17.68
CA PRO A 112 4.91 -21.73 18.56
C PRO A 112 4.57 -22.71 19.68
N ARG A 113 5.23 -23.87 19.69
CA ARG A 113 5.20 -24.75 20.84
C ARG A 113 5.52 -23.91 22.09
N PRO A 114 4.69 -23.99 23.15
CA PRO A 114 4.99 -23.32 24.41
C PRO A 114 6.43 -23.65 24.83
N LEU A 115 7.20 -22.63 25.23
CA LEU A 115 8.57 -22.83 25.70
C LEU A 115 8.54 -23.84 26.86
N THR A 116 9.47 -24.80 26.86
CA THR A 116 9.63 -25.70 28.01
C THR A 116 10.11 -24.91 29.23
N GLN A 117 9.96 -25.47 30.42
CA GLN A 117 10.39 -24.81 31.66
C GLN A 117 11.91 -24.54 31.69
N GLU A 118 12.71 -25.39 31.02
CA GLU A 118 14.14 -25.17 30.82
C GLU A 118 14.42 -24.02 29.85
N GLU A 119 13.69 -23.96 28.73
CA GLU A 119 13.77 -22.86 27.77
C GLU A 119 13.35 -21.52 28.41
N GLU A 120 12.35 -21.51 29.30
CA GLU A 120 11.97 -20.29 30.03
C GLU A 120 13.08 -19.80 30.96
N ASN A 121 13.79 -20.71 31.66
CA ASN A 121 14.91 -20.34 32.51
C ASN A 121 16.08 -19.79 31.68
N GLN A 122 16.42 -20.44 30.57
CA GLN A 122 17.42 -19.93 29.62
C GLN A 122 17.04 -18.54 29.10
N LEU A 123 15.76 -18.35 28.76
CA LEU A 123 15.26 -17.05 28.31
C LEU A 123 15.43 -15.98 29.39
N ARG A 124 15.17 -16.28 30.66
CA ARG A 124 15.38 -15.34 31.78
C ARG A 124 16.85 -14.93 31.91
N ASP A 125 17.78 -15.86 31.68
CA ASP A 125 19.23 -15.58 31.71
C ASP A 125 19.71 -14.69 30.55
N CYS A 126 18.97 -14.67 29.43
CA CYS A 126 19.23 -13.72 28.35
C CYS A 126 19.06 -12.25 28.81
N PHE A 127 18.17 -11.99 29.77
CA PHE A 127 17.81 -10.64 30.23
C PHE A 127 18.60 -10.21 31.49
N SER A 128 19.67 -9.44 31.29
CA SER A 128 20.49 -8.94 32.41
C SER A 128 19.87 -7.74 33.15
N TRP A 129 20.09 -7.67 34.47
CA TRP A 129 19.63 -6.57 35.35
C TRP A 129 20.13 -5.17 34.95
N THR A 130 21.30 -5.08 34.32
CA THR A 130 21.90 -3.80 33.89
C THR A 130 21.32 -3.28 32.58
N VAL A 131 20.71 -4.15 31.77
CA VAL A 131 20.18 -3.81 30.45
C VAL A 131 18.66 -3.76 30.46
N TYR A 132 18.03 -4.86 30.87
CA TYR A 132 16.57 -5.00 30.89
C TYR A 132 16.16 -6.09 31.90
N PRO A 133 15.92 -5.73 33.17
CA PRO A 133 15.35 -6.66 34.15
C PRO A 133 13.95 -7.13 33.76
N LEU A 134 13.81 -8.43 33.53
CA LEU A 134 12.54 -9.09 33.24
C LEU A 134 11.66 -9.15 34.50
N HIS A 135 10.40 -8.74 34.36
CA HIS A 135 9.40 -8.77 35.43
C HIS A 135 8.34 -9.85 35.20
N GLY A 136 8.01 -10.15 33.94
CA GLY A 136 6.99 -11.14 33.60
C GLY A 136 7.07 -11.57 32.13
N ILE A 137 6.65 -12.81 31.89
CA ILE A 137 6.56 -13.41 30.56
C ILE A 137 5.10 -13.75 30.31
N ASP A 138 4.53 -13.21 29.22
CA ASP A 138 3.17 -13.50 28.78
C ASP A 138 3.21 -14.33 27.50
N TYR A 139 2.57 -15.49 27.53
CA TYR A 139 2.44 -16.35 26.36
C TYR A 139 1.21 -15.94 25.53
N ARG A 140 1.43 -15.67 24.24
CA ARG A 140 0.38 -15.48 23.24
C ARG A 140 0.49 -16.59 22.19
N PRO A 141 -0.59 -16.95 21.48
CA PRO A 141 -0.59 -18.02 20.50
C PRO A 141 0.45 -17.89 19.39
N GLN A 142 1.00 -16.70 19.14
CA GLN A 142 1.97 -16.45 18.07
C GLN A 142 3.20 -15.65 18.54
N ALA A 143 3.35 -15.41 19.85
CA ALA A 143 4.44 -14.60 20.38
C ALA A 143 4.65 -14.82 21.88
N VAL A 144 5.90 -14.66 22.33
CA VAL A 144 6.25 -14.60 23.75
C VAL A 144 6.58 -13.15 24.11
N ILE A 145 5.83 -12.56 25.04
CA ILE A 145 5.97 -11.16 25.43
C ILE A 145 6.77 -11.09 26.73
N CYS A 146 7.95 -10.47 26.65
CA CYS A 146 8.92 -10.30 27.74
C CYS A 146 8.82 -8.87 28.31
N ARG A 147 8.07 -8.71 29.41
CA ARG A 147 7.91 -7.42 30.09
C ARG A 147 8.97 -7.17 31.13
N GLY A 148 9.40 -5.92 31.23
CA GLY A 148 10.51 -5.52 32.06
C GLY A 148 10.68 -4.00 32.11
N GLN A 149 11.88 -3.56 32.47
CA GLN A 149 12.22 -2.14 32.50
C GLN A 149 13.51 -1.90 31.73
N LEU A 150 13.49 -1.01 30.74
CA LEU A 150 14.68 -0.65 29.99
C LEU A 150 15.61 0.24 30.84
N ARG A 151 16.88 -0.15 30.94
CA ARG A 151 17.91 0.57 31.73
C ARG A 151 19.13 1.01 30.94
N ALA A 152 19.25 0.57 29.69
CA ALA A 152 20.26 1.00 28.74
C ALA A 152 19.61 1.69 27.54
N ALA A 153 20.40 2.37 26.70
CA ALA A 153 19.91 2.92 25.45
C ALA A 153 19.27 1.82 24.58
N PRO A 154 18.15 2.08 23.89
CA PRO A 154 17.40 1.07 23.11
C PRO A 154 18.28 0.25 22.16
N ASP A 155 19.14 0.92 21.39
CA ASP A 155 20.04 0.27 20.42
C ASP A 155 21.01 -0.72 21.10
N VAL A 156 21.58 -0.33 22.25
CA VAL A 156 22.50 -1.16 23.03
C VAL A 156 21.77 -2.33 23.69
N ALA A 157 20.56 -2.08 24.20
CA ALA A 157 19.76 -3.10 24.84
C ALA A 157 19.28 -4.16 23.84
N TYR A 158 18.77 -3.71 22.69
CA TYR A 158 18.32 -4.58 21.60
C TYR A 158 19.46 -5.50 21.15
N HIS A 159 20.62 -4.96 20.77
CA HIS A 159 21.73 -5.77 20.28
C HIS A 159 22.21 -6.79 21.33
N LYS A 160 22.31 -6.41 22.61
CA LYS A 160 22.74 -7.35 23.66
C LYS A 160 21.76 -8.50 23.86
N ILE A 161 20.47 -8.22 23.78
CA ILE A 161 19.40 -9.21 24.00
C ILE A 161 19.26 -10.09 22.77
N GLU A 162 19.28 -9.51 21.57
CA GLU A 162 19.29 -10.24 20.30
C GLU A 162 20.46 -11.23 20.22
N THR A 163 21.69 -10.79 20.50
CA THR A 163 22.86 -11.68 20.48
C THR A 163 22.71 -12.84 21.45
N LYS A 164 22.26 -12.59 22.69
CA LYS A 164 22.06 -13.66 23.68
C LYS A 164 20.95 -14.63 23.31
N ILE A 165 19.86 -14.12 22.75
CA ILE A 165 18.74 -14.97 22.32
C ILE A 165 19.16 -15.81 21.12
N HIS A 166 19.96 -15.25 20.21
CA HIS A 166 20.54 -16.00 19.11
C HIS A 166 21.51 -17.09 19.60
N GLU A 167 22.34 -16.80 20.61
CA GLU A 167 23.21 -17.80 21.25
C GLU A 167 22.41 -18.94 21.92
N CYS A 168 21.29 -18.64 22.57
CA CYS A 168 20.47 -19.63 23.28
C CYS A 168 19.52 -20.42 22.37
N PHE A 169 18.88 -19.77 21.40
CA PHE A 169 17.76 -20.33 20.62
C PHE A 169 18.03 -20.37 19.10
N GLY A 170 19.22 -19.97 18.64
CA GLY A 170 19.55 -19.88 17.22
C GLY A 170 18.67 -18.86 16.51
N ASP A 171 18.32 -19.14 15.24
CA ASP A 171 17.46 -18.29 14.42
C ASP A 171 15.96 -18.58 14.60
N ARG A 172 15.57 -19.32 15.65
CA ARG A 172 14.18 -19.75 15.87
C ARG A 172 13.24 -18.57 16.15
N PHE A 173 13.74 -17.52 16.80
CA PHE A 173 12.95 -16.37 17.19
C PHE A 173 13.53 -15.08 16.63
N LEU A 174 12.65 -14.24 16.08
CA LEU A 174 12.92 -12.84 15.83
C LEU A 174 12.60 -12.05 17.10
N VAL A 175 13.57 -11.23 17.52
CA VAL A 175 13.44 -10.34 18.68
C VAL A 175 12.88 -9.02 18.21
N VAL A 176 11.81 -8.56 18.85
CA VAL A 176 11.16 -7.28 18.53
C VAL A 176 11.05 -6.45 19.80
N LEU A 177 11.49 -5.19 19.76
CA LEU A 177 11.48 -4.24 20.85
C LEU A 177 10.48 -3.12 20.53
N GLN A 178 9.42 -3.02 21.34
CA GLN A 178 8.28 -2.13 21.12
C GLN A 178 7.84 -1.43 22.40
N GLU A 179 6.94 -0.46 22.27
CA GLU A 179 6.25 0.18 23.40
C GLU A 179 4.81 -0.29 23.57
N ASP A 180 4.39 -0.53 24.81
CA ASP A 180 3.00 -0.84 25.13
C ASP A 180 2.11 0.40 25.04
N PHE A 181 0.78 0.25 25.18
CA PHE A 181 -0.16 1.38 25.18
C PHE A 181 0.08 2.44 26.28
N LYS A 182 0.90 2.15 27.29
CA LYS A 182 1.28 3.07 28.37
C LYS A 182 2.68 3.66 28.20
N GLY A 183 3.38 3.40 27.09
CA GLY A 183 4.75 3.88 26.85
C GLY A 183 5.83 3.08 27.57
N LYS A 184 5.52 1.86 28.02
CA LYS A 184 6.51 0.97 28.62
C LYS A 184 7.15 0.08 27.56
N PRO A 185 8.48 0.06 27.44
CA PRO A 185 9.17 -0.80 26.49
C PRO A 185 9.01 -2.27 26.86
N PHE A 186 8.81 -3.13 25.87
CA PHE A 186 8.77 -4.57 26.01
C PHE A 186 9.41 -5.30 24.83
N PHE A 187 9.95 -6.49 25.11
CA PHE A 187 10.47 -7.39 24.07
C PHE A 187 9.41 -8.41 23.69
N VAL A 188 9.38 -8.79 22.42
CA VAL A 188 8.51 -9.81 21.86
C VAL A 188 9.38 -10.77 21.07
N LEU A 189 9.15 -12.06 21.29
CA LEU A 189 9.75 -13.13 20.51
C LEU A 189 8.70 -13.71 19.59
N VAL A 190 8.94 -13.57 18.29
CA VAL A 190 8.07 -14.07 17.25
C VAL A 190 8.79 -15.21 16.54
N PRO A 191 8.14 -16.33 16.20
CA PRO A 191 8.77 -17.39 15.42
C PRO A 191 9.32 -16.84 14.11
N ASN A 192 10.55 -17.21 13.76
CA ASN A 192 11.17 -16.74 12.52
C ASN A 192 10.56 -17.45 11.29
N PRO A 193 9.79 -16.75 10.44
CA PRO A 193 9.20 -17.38 9.25
C PRO A 193 10.24 -17.72 8.17
N GLN A 194 11.45 -17.14 8.24
CA GLN A 194 12.51 -17.36 7.25
C GLN A 194 13.16 -18.75 7.37
N HIS A 195 13.07 -19.40 8.53
CA HIS A 195 13.59 -20.76 8.72
C HIS A 195 12.81 -21.83 7.92
N GLN A 196 11.62 -21.49 7.40
CA GLN A 196 10.74 -22.43 6.68
C GLN A 196 10.53 -22.10 5.20
N ARG A 197 10.84 -20.88 4.75
CA ARG A 197 10.85 -20.57 3.32
C ARG A 197 12.16 -21.05 2.73
N GLN A 198 12.13 -22.16 2.00
CA GLN A 198 13.14 -22.41 0.97
C GLN A 198 13.33 -21.11 0.19
N ARG A 199 14.59 -20.71 0.00
CA ARG A 199 14.96 -19.51 -0.77
C ARG A 199 14.48 -19.69 -2.20
N ASP A 200 13.20 -19.44 -2.45
CA ASP A 200 12.66 -19.26 -3.80
C ASP A 200 13.46 -18.12 -4.42
N ASP A 201 14.13 -18.43 -5.54
CA ASP A 201 15.08 -17.56 -6.23
C ASP A 201 14.64 -16.09 -6.13
N LEU A 202 15.41 -15.33 -5.36
CA LEU A 202 15.12 -13.96 -4.91
C LEU A 202 14.98 -12.97 -6.08
N SER A 203 15.32 -13.40 -7.29
CA SER A 203 15.19 -12.65 -8.52
C SER A 203 14.83 -13.61 -9.65
N GLN A 204 13.62 -13.47 -10.18
CA GLN A 204 13.32 -13.97 -11.52
C GLN A 204 13.48 -12.79 -12.49
N PRO A 205 14.71 -12.46 -12.92
CA PRO A 205 14.96 -11.30 -13.77
C PRO A 205 14.20 -11.42 -15.10
N ALA A 206 13.96 -12.64 -15.57
CA ALA A 206 13.14 -12.91 -16.74
C ALA A 206 11.69 -12.41 -16.56
N ILE A 207 11.08 -12.62 -15.40
CA ILE A 207 9.72 -12.12 -15.11
C ILE A 207 9.74 -10.59 -14.99
N ALA A 208 10.71 -10.02 -14.27
CA ALA A 208 10.82 -8.57 -14.12
C ALA A 208 10.97 -7.88 -15.49
N LEU A 209 11.83 -8.42 -16.36
CA LEU A 209 12.05 -7.90 -17.70
C LEU A 209 10.84 -8.10 -18.61
N ALA A 210 10.16 -9.25 -18.53
CA ALA A 210 8.93 -9.49 -19.29
C ALA A 210 7.82 -8.52 -18.87
N LEU A 211 7.62 -8.32 -17.56
CA LEU A 211 6.63 -7.35 -17.05
C LEU A 211 7.00 -5.92 -17.44
N ALA A 212 8.28 -5.54 -17.38
CA ALA A 212 8.73 -4.23 -17.86
C ALA A 212 8.47 -4.04 -19.36
N ALA A 213 8.72 -5.06 -20.19
CA ALA A 213 8.45 -4.99 -21.63
C ALA A 213 6.95 -4.88 -21.94
N ILE A 214 6.09 -5.65 -21.25
CA ILE A 214 4.63 -5.57 -21.40
C ILE A 214 4.13 -4.20 -20.91
N THR A 215 4.70 -3.68 -19.82
CA THR A 215 4.36 -2.35 -19.30
C THR A 215 4.77 -1.26 -20.26
N LEU A 216 5.96 -1.37 -20.88
CA LEU A 216 6.40 -0.43 -21.91
C LEU A 216 5.43 -0.42 -23.08
N PHE A 217 5.01 -1.58 -23.55
CA PHE A 217 4.03 -1.68 -24.63
C PHE A 217 2.69 -1.04 -24.26
N THR A 218 2.09 -1.44 -23.13
CA THR A 218 0.79 -0.90 -22.68
C THR A 218 0.84 0.60 -22.41
N THR A 219 1.95 1.10 -21.84
CA THR A 219 2.17 2.53 -21.61
C THR A 219 2.40 3.29 -22.92
N THR A 220 3.03 2.68 -23.92
CA THR A 220 3.20 3.30 -25.25
C THR A 220 1.86 3.44 -25.96
N VAL A 221 1.00 2.43 -25.91
CA VAL A 221 -0.37 2.50 -26.45
C VAL A 221 -1.19 3.58 -25.75
N MET A 222 -1.04 3.75 -24.43
CA MET A 222 -1.68 4.87 -23.74
C MET A 222 -1.08 6.22 -24.17
N GLY A 223 0.25 6.28 -24.35
CA GLY A 223 0.96 7.47 -24.82
C GLY A 223 0.48 7.94 -26.19
N THR A 224 0.14 7.04 -27.11
CA THR A 224 -0.41 7.44 -28.42
C THR A 224 -1.77 8.10 -28.30
N GLN A 225 -2.62 7.64 -27.37
CA GLN A 225 -3.90 8.30 -27.09
C GLN A 225 -3.70 9.69 -26.49
N ILE A 226 -2.76 9.83 -25.56
CA ILE A 226 -2.41 11.11 -24.94
C ILE A 226 -1.85 12.09 -25.99
N ALA A 227 -1.17 11.59 -27.01
CA ALA A 227 -0.75 12.39 -28.17
C ALA A 227 -1.90 12.76 -29.13
N GLY A 228 -3.15 12.34 -28.85
CA GLY A 228 -4.34 12.66 -29.64
C GLY A 228 -4.66 11.69 -30.77
N LEU A 229 -4.04 10.50 -30.79
CA LEU A 229 -4.26 9.48 -31.82
C LEU A 229 -5.24 8.39 -31.36
N GLU A 230 -6.22 8.05 -32.19
CA GLU A 230 -7.13 6.94 -31.93
C GLU A 230 -6.43 5.56 -32.05
N ILE A 231 -6.78 4.63 -31.16
CA ILE A 231 -6.17 3.28 -31.13
C ILE A 231 -6.40 2.53 -32.44
N ASP A 232 -7.56 2.72 -33.08
CA ASP A 232 -7.93 2.04 -34.31
C ASP A 232 -6.91 2.32 -35.43
N ASN A 233 -6.35 3.52 -35.46
CA ASN A 233 -5.31 3.91 -36.40
C ASN A 233 -3.96 3.24 -36.10
N VAL A 234 -3.68 2.92 -34.84
CA VAL A 234 -2.45 2.20 -34.43
C VAL A 234 -2.46 0.76 -34.94
N PHE A 235 -3.63 0.10 -34.95
CA PHE A 235 -3.77 -1.24 -35.53
C PHE A 235 -3.54 -1.27 -37.04
N VAL A 236 -3.89 -0.18 -37.74
CA VAL A 236 -3.69 -0.03 -39.19
C VAL A 236 -2.26 0.37 -39.51
N ASN A 237 -1.66 1.27 -38.72
CA ASN A 237 -0.29 1.73 -38.89
C ASN A 237 0.50 1.68 -37.57
N PRO A 238 1.24 0.58 -37.31
CA PRO A 238 2.02 0.42 -36.09
C PRO A 238 3.13 1.46 -35.89
N VAL A 239 3.51 2.21 -36.92
CA VAL A 239 4.53 3.28 -36.81
C VAL A 239 4.06 4.41 -35.87
N LEU A 240 2.74 4.60 -35.72
CA LEU A 240 2.17 5.60 -34.82
C LEU A 240 2.51 5.35 -33.33
N LEU A 241 2.94 4.14 -32.97
CA LEU A 241 3.43 3.85 -31.60
C LEU A 241 4.64 4.71 -31.21
N ILE A 242 5.41 5.21 -32.18
CA ILE A 242 6.56 6.06 -31.92
C ILE A 242 6.15 7.35 -31.20
N ASP A 243 4.97 7.90 -31.50
CA ASP A 243 4.47 9.13 -30.89
C ASP A 243 4.09 8.94 -29.41
N GLY A 244 3.82 7.69 -28.99
CA GLY A 244 3.55 7.34 -27.59
C GLY A 244 4.78 7.03 -26.75
N LEU A 245 5.94 6.78 -27.37
CA LEU A 245 7.17 6.42 -26.68
C LEU A 245 7.67 7.50 -25.69
N PRO A 246 7.64 8.81 -26.00
CA PRO A 246 8.11 9.83 -25.05
C PRO A 246 7.39 9.78 -23.71
N TYR A 247 6.07 9.58 -23.72
CA TYR A 247 5.27 9.39 -22.51
C TYR A 247 5.68 8.11 -21.77
N ALA A 248 5.75 6.98 -22.48
CA ALA A 248 6.04 5.69 -21.86
C ALA A 248 7.43 5.63 -21.22
N ILE A 249 8.45 6.13 -21.92
CA ILE A 249 9.82 6.18 -21.42
C ILE A 249 9.89 7.09 -20.19
N ALA A 250 9.28 8.28 -20.24
CA ALA A 250 9.29 9.21 -19.11
C ALA A 250 8.59 8.63 -17.88
N LEU A 251 7.39 8.06 -18.04
CA LEU A 251 6.62 7.51 -16.91
C LEU A 251 7.31 6.28 -16.31
N MET A 252 7.77 5.35 -17.16
CA MET A 252 8.50 4.17 -16.67
C MET A 252 9.82 4.53 -16.03
N ALA A 253 10.53 5.56 -16.51
CA ALA A 253 11.75 6.02 -15.87
C ALA A 253 11.46 6.57 -14.46
N ILE A 254 10.41 7.38 -14.30
CA ILE A 254 10.05 7.93 -12.99
C ILE A 254 9.71 6.83 -11.99
N LEU A 255 8.78 5.93 -12.36
CA LEU A 255 8.35 4.82 -11.50
C LEU A 255 9.49 3.82 -11.25
N GLY A 256 10.26 3.53 -12.29
CA GLY A 256 11.39 2.60 -12.21
C GLY A 256 12.50 3.11 -11.32
N ILE A 257 12.85 4.41 -11.41
CA ILE A 257 13.86 5.02 -10.53
C ILE A 257 13.37 5.08 -9.09
N HIS A 258 12.09 5.38 -8.86
CA HIS A 258 11.48 5.36 -7.52
C HIS A 258 11.67 3.99 -6.85
N GLU A 259 11.21 2.92 -7.49
CA GLU A 259 11.33 1.57 -6.94
C GLU A 259 12.77 1.05 -6.91
N SER A 260 13.61 1.48 -7.87
CA SER A 260 15.03 1.13 -7.87
C SER A 260 15.76 1.77 -6.70
N ALA A 261 15.38 2.99 -6.30
CA ALA A 261 15.97 3.65 -5.13
C ALA A 261 15.61 2.90 -3.83
N HIS A 262 14.36 2.46 -3.69
CA HIS A 262 13.94 1.56 -2.62
C HIS A 262 14.76 0.27 -2.60
N TYR A 263 14.87 -0.40 -3.76
CA TYR A 263 15.66 -1.62 -3.93
C TYR A 263 17.13 -1.40 -3.54
N LEU A 264 17.79 -0.38 -4.07
CA LEU A 264 19.20 -0.10 -3.80
C LEU A 264 19.44 0.24 -2.32
N CYS A 265 18.54 1.00 -1.70
CA CYS A 265 18.62 1.32 -0.27
C CYS A 265 18.44 0.06 0.60
N ALA A 266 17.45 -0.78 0.29
CA ALA A 266 17.24 -2.06 0.96
C ALA A 266 18.47 -2.98 0.84
N ARG A 267 19.06 -3.08 -0.35
CA ARG A 267 20.28 -3.86 -0.58
C ARG A 267 21.49 -3.31 0.17
N TYR A 268 21.63 -1.99 0.26
CA TYR A 268 22.67 -1.34 1.06
C TYR A 268 22.57 -1.75 2.54
N TYR A 269 21.34 -1.82 3.07
CA TYR A 269 21.06 -2.25 4.44
C TYR A 269 20.95 -3.78 4.61
N GLN A 270 21.34 -4.57 3.60
CA GLN A 270 21.31 -6.04 3.64
C GLN A 270 19.92 -6.64 3.89
N ILE A 271 18.87 -5.90 3.52
CA ILE A 271 17.48 -6.37 3.59
C ILE A 271 17.18 -7.23 2.37
N GLU A 272 16.50 -8.35 2.59
CA GLU A 272 16.03 -9.21 1.51
C GLU A 272 14.86 -8.55 0.79
N VAL A 273 15.04 -8.28 -0.50
CA VAL A 273 14.09 -7.53 -1.33
C VAL A 273 14.03 -8.14 -2.72
N THR A 274 12.86 -8.11 -3.36
CA THR A 274 12.71 -8.53 -4.77
C THR A 274 13.21 -7.46 -5.74
N LEU A 275 13.41 -7.85 -6.99
CA LEU A 275 13.56 -6.86 -8.08
C LEU A 275 12.28 -6.01 -8.21
N PRO A 276 12.38 -4.77 -8.74
CA PRO A 276 11.22 -3.96 -9.08
C PRO A 276 10.37 -4.65 -10.16
N TYR A 277 9.09 -4.85 -9.87
CA TYR A 277 8.12 -5.41 -10.81
C TYR A 277 7.15 -4.33 -11.25
N PHE A 278 7.10 -4.08 -12.56
CA PHE A 278 6.07 -3.22 -13.15
C PHE A 278 4.73 -3.98 -13.27
N ILE A 279 3.62 -3.27 -13.06
CA ILE A 279 2.27 -3.82 -13.17
C ILE A 279 1.62 -3.27 -14.44
N PRO A 280 1.61 -4.02 -15.56
CA PRO A 280 1.01 -3.53 -16.80
C PRO A 280 -0.50 -3.41 -16.65
N PHE A 281 -1.07 -2.33 -17.18
CA PHE A 281 -2.51 -2.15 -17.24
C PHE A 281 -2.91 -1.47 -18.55
N PRO A 282 -3.71 -2.11 -19.42
CA PRO A 282 -3.97 -1.60 -20.78
C PRO A 282 -4.88 -0.36 -20.83
N ALA A 283 -5.32 0.16 -19.69
CA ALA A 283 -6.19 1.33 -19.59
C ALA A 283 -5.62 2.37 -18.60
N PHE A 284 -6.36 3.47 -18.40
CA PHE A 284 -6.01 4.54 -17.47
C PHE A 284 -4.66 5.22 -17.77
N LEU A 285 -3.55 4.79 -17.16
CA LEU A 285 -2.21 5.37 -17.37
C LEU A 285 -1.29 4.46 -18.21
N GLY A 286 -1.73 3.25 -18.57
CA GLY A 286 -0.89 2.21 -19.16
C GLY A 286 -0.18 1.31 -18.14
N THR A 287 -0.26 1.66 -16.85
CA THR A 287 0.38 0.93 -15.74
C THR A 287 -0.35 1.22 -14.42
N PHE A 288 -0.31 0.27 -13.48
CA PHE A 288 -0.68 0.54 -12.08
C PHE A 288 0.50 0.99 -11.22
N GLY A 289 1.70 1.09 -11.81
CA GLY A 289 2.92 1.43 -11.10
C GLY A 289 3.96 0.32 -11.18
N ALA A 290 4.94 0.41 -10.29
CA ALA A 290 5.88 -0.64 -10.00
C ALA A 290 5.91 -0.86 -8.49
N PHE A 291 6.35 -2.04 -8.06
CA PHE A 291 6.52 -2.32 -6.64
C PHE A 291 7.72 -3.24 -6.40
N ILE A 292 8.30 -3.12 -5.22
CA ILE A 292 9.19 -4.11 -4.62
C ILE A 292 8.50 -4.83 -3.47
N GLN A 293 8.94 -6.05 -3.16
CA GLN A 293 8.48 -6.78 -1.98
C GLN A 293 9.63 -6.97 -1.00
N MET A 294 9.44 -6.43 0.21
CA MET A 294 10.33 -6.67 1.35
C MET A 294 10.09 -8.08 1.89
N ARG A 295 11.14 -8.90 1.97
CA ARG A 295 11.09 -10.31 2.41
C ARG A 295 11.68 -10.53 3.81
N SER A 296 12.40 -9.56 4.35
CA SER A 296 12.87 -9.53 5.73
C SER A 296 12.30 -8.33 6.49
N PRO A 297 12.12 -8.44 7.82
CA PRO A 297 11.65 -7.32 8.64
C PRO A 297 12.66 -6.17 8.69
N MET A 298 12.16 -4.98 9.00
CA MET A 298 12.99 -3.77 9.09
C MET A 298 13.79 -3.78 10.40
N PRO A 299 15.12 -3.61 10.40
CA PRO A 299 15.93 -3.74 11.61
C PRO A 299 15.63 -2.68 12.68
N ASN A 300 15.45 -1.42 12.28
CA ASN A 300 15.22 -0.31 13.19
C ASN A 300 14.56 0.87 12.45
N ARG A 301 14.12 1.89 13.20
CA ARG A 301 13.44 3.07 12.63
C ARG A 301 14.34 3.93 11.74
N LYS A 302 15.66 3.92 11.94
CA LYS A 302 16.61 4.67 11.09
C LYS A 302 16.64 4.09 9.67
N VAL A 303 16.70 2.76 9.56
CA VAL A 303 16.66 2.06 8.27
C VAL A 303 15.30 2.17 7.63
N LEU A 304 14.21 2.11 8.42
CA LEU A 304 12.86 2.39 7.93
C LEU A 304 12.77 3.77 7.28
N PHE A 305 13.25 4.80 7.97
CA PHE A 305 13.25 6.16 7.45
C PHE A 305 13.98 6.28 6.11
N ASP A 306 15.20 5.75 6.03
CA ASP A 306 16.06 5.93 4.86
C ASP A 306 15.47 5.25 3.61
N ILE A 307 14.92 4.04 3.75
CA ILE A 307 14.26 3.35 2.64
C ILE A 307 13.01 4.12 2.23
N SER A 308 12.14 4.46 3.18
CA SER A 308 10.90 5.19 2.89
C SER A 308 11.11 6.55 2.22
N LEU A 309 12.24 7.22 2.51
CA LEU A 309 12.57 8.49 1.87
C LEU A 309 13.23 8.30 0.48
N ALA A 310 13.98 7.22 0.27
CA ALA A 310 14.79 7.02 -0.93
C ALA A 310 13.96 7.02 -2.23
N GLY A 311 12.87 6.26 -2.27
CA GLY A 311 11.97 6.17 -3.42
C GLY A 311 11.41 7.54 -3.82
N PRO A 312 10.63 8.22 -2.95
CA PRO A 312 10.03 9.51 -3.24
C PRO A 312 11.05 10.58 -3.65
N VAL A 313 12.22 10.63 -3.01
CA VAL A 313 13.26 11.60 -3.38
C VAL A 313 13.80 11.32 -4.79
N ALA A 314 14.13 10.07 -5.10
CA ALA A 314 14.67 9.72 -6.42
C ALA A 314 13.64 9.95 -7.54
N GLY A 315 12.38 9.54 -7.31
CA GLY A 315 11.28 9.79 -8.23
C GLY A 315 11.04 11.29 -8.45
N PHE A 316 11.03 12.08 -7.37
CA PHE A 316 10.83 13.53 -7.43
C PHE A 316 11.96 14.26 -8.16
N VAL A 317 13.21 13.91 -7.87
CA VAL A 317 14.40 14.51 -8.51
C VAL A 317 14.41 14.26 -10.02
N LEU A 318 13.91 13.11 -10.49
CA LEU A 318 13.74 12.86 -11.93
C LEU A 318 12.51 13.59 -12.50
N THR A 319 11.43 13.63 -11.72
CA THR A 319 10.15 14.22 -12.15
C THR A 319 10.27 15.70 -12.46
N VAL A 320 10.91 16.49 -11.59
CA VAL A 320 11.02 17.95 -11.74
C VAL A 320 11.66 18.40 -13.08
N PRO A 321 12.84 17.90 -13.50
CA PRO A 321 13.43 18.30 -14.78
C PRO A 321 12.61 17.82 -15.98
N LEU A 322 12.03 16.62 -15.94
CA LEU A 322 11.13 16.15 -17.00
C LEU A 322 9.87 17.00 -17.11
N LEU A 323 9.32 17.43 -15.98
CA LEU A 323 8.16 18.31 -15.93
C LEU A 323 8.49 19.68 -16.51
N LEU A 324 9.62 20.29 -16.12
CA LEU A 324 10.06 21.57 -16.67
C LEU A 324 10.28 21.49 -18.19
N TRP A 325 10.96 20.45 -18.66
CA TRP A 325 11.17 20.22 -20.09
C TRP A 325 9.85 20.00 -20.83
N GLY A 326 8.95 19.17 -20.28
CA GLY A 326 7.64 18.91 -20.87
C GLY A 326 6.76 20.17 -20.93
N LEU A 327 6.73 20.96 -19.84
CA LEU A 327 5.97 22.21 -19.76
C LEU A 327 6.48 23.23 -20.77
N HIS A 328 7.79 23.32 -20.98
CA HIS A 328 8.37 24.21 -22.00
C HIS A 328 7.94 23.85 -23.43
N ASN A 329 7.65 22.56 -23.69
CA ASN A 329 7.14 22.07 -24.98
C ASN A 329 5.60 21.99 -25.03
N SER A 330 4.92 22.44 -23.98
CA SER A 330 3.45 22.44 -23.89
C SER A 330 2.88 23.74 -24.46
N THR A 331 1.60 23.74 -24.84
CA THR A 331 0.91 24.91 -25.38
C THR A 331 -0.11 25.45 -24.39
N VAL A 332 -0.35 26.77 -24.41
CA VAL A 332 -1.36 27.42 -23.57
C VAL A 332 -2.68 27.45 -24.37
N VAL A 333 -3.75 26.98 -23.74
CA VAL A 333 -5.10 26.89 -24.29
C VAL A 333 -6.07 27.59 -23.34
N ASP A 334 -7.26 27.98 -23.79
CA ASP A 334 -8.28 28.56 -22.91
C ASP A 334 -8.74 27.57 -21.84
N LEU A 335 -9.05 28.07 -20.64
CA LEU A 335 -9.51 27.24 -19.53
C LEU A 335 -10.87 26.59 -19.88
N PRO A 336 -11.00 25.25 -19.86
CA PRO A 336 -12.29 24.59 -20.05
C PRO A 336 -13.23 24.84 -18.87
N GLU A 337 -14.55 24.81 -19.11
CA GLU A 337 -15.57 24.97 -18.08
C GLU A 337 -15.59 23.80 -17.07
N GLU A 338 -15.12 22.61 -17.47
CA GLU A 338 -14.95 21.44 -16.60
C GLU A 338 -13.49 20.96 -16.64
N GLY A 339 -12.75 21.11 -15.54
CA GLY A 339 -11.37 20.64 -15.40
C GLY A 339 -11.17 19.93 -14.06
N GLY A 340 -10.38 18.86 -14.07
CA GLY A 340 -10.03 18.08 -12.87
C GLY A 340 -8.60 17.53 -12.91
N LEU A 341 -8.10 17.07 -11.76
CA LEU A 341 -6.74 16.48 -11.57
C LEU A 341 -6.40 15.39 -12.60
N LEU A 342 -7.40 14.66 -13.10
CA LEU A 342 -7.25 13.57 -14.08
C LEU A 342 -7.62 13.98 -15.52
N THR A 343 -8.04 15.23 -15.74
CA THR A 343 -8.35 15.76 -17.07
C THR A 343 -7.05 16.31 -17.69
N ILE A 344 -6.36 15.44 -18.42
CA ILE A 344 -5.01 15.70 -18.97
C ILE A 344 -5.03 16.71 -20.14
N GLU A 345 -6.18 16.90 -20.78
CA GLU A 345 -6.34 17.74 -21.99
C GLU A 345 -6.13 19.24 -21.70
N ALA A 346 -6.41 19.69 -20.48
CA ALA A 346 -6.28 21.09 -20.10
C ALA A 346 -6.02 21.24 -18.60
N LEU A 347 -4.74 21.26 -18.23
CA LEU A 347 -4.31 21.33 -16.84
C LEU A 347 -4.41 22.77 -16.31
N ASN A 348 -5.13 22.96 -15.21
CA ASN A 348 -5.07 24.19 -14.43
C ASN A 348 -3.97 24.09 -13.37
N PRO A 349 -2.82 24.77 -13.49
CA PRO A 349 -1.70 24.56 -12.57
C PRO A 349 -1.98 25.03 -11.12
N ARG A 350 -3.06 25.77 -10.85
CA ARG A 350 -3.36 26.42 -9.57
C ARG A 350 -3.78 25.48 -8.44
N PHE A 351 -4.27 24.27 -8.77
CA PHE A 351 -4.64 23.31 -7.72
C PHE A 351 -3.43 22.82 -6.91
N SER A 352 -2.21 23.04 -7.42
CA SER A 352 -0.96 22.65 -6.77
C SER A 352 0.01 23.83 -6.74
N PHE A 353 0.52 24.17 -5.55
CA PHE A 353 1.49 25.25 -5.37
C PHE A 353 2.78 25.01 -6.17
N LEU A 354 3.34 23.80 -6.08
CA LEU A 354 4.57 23.45 -6.79
C LEU A 354 4.38 23.51 -8.31
N LEU A 355 3.27 22.95 -8.81
CA LEU A 355 2.97 22.98 -10.23
C LEU A 355 2.81 24.42 -10.75
N THR A 356 2.13 25.30 -9.98
CA THR A 356 2.00 26.72 -10.30
C THR A 356 3.38 27.38 -10.51
N ILE A 357 4.32 27.13 -9.60
CA ILE A 357 5.68 27.68 -9.69
C ILE A 357 6.41 27.13 -10.91
N LEU A 358 6.40 25.81 -11.11
CA LEU A 358 7.12 25.17 -12.22
C LEU A 358 6.55 25.57 -13.58
N SER A 359 5.22 25.65 -13.70
CA SER A 359 4.54 26.14 -14.91
C SER A 359 4.89 27.60 -15.21
N LYS A 360 4.95 28.46 -14.19
CA LYS A 360 5.34 29.86 -14.40
C LYS A 360 6.80 30.00 -14.82
N ILE A 361 7.70 29.20 -14.24
CA ILE A 361 9.11 29.17 -14.64
C ILE A 361 9.26 28.72 -16.10
N ALA A 362 8.52 27.69 -16.52
CA ALA A 362 8.65 27.11 -17.85
C ALA A 362 7.99 27.96 -18.97
N LEU A 363 6.81 28.53 -18.71
CA LEU A 363 5.98 29.23 -19.72
C LEU A 363 6.01 30.76 -19.60
N GLY A 364 6.48 31.30 -18.47
CA GLY A 364 6.67 32.74 -18.27
C GLY A 364 5.40 33.56 -18.45
N SER A 365 5.45 34.55 -19.34
CA SER A 365 4.34 35.48 -19.62
C SER A 365 3.23 34.88 -20.49
N GLN A 366 3.44 33.72 -21.12
CA GLN A 366 2.43 33.06 -21.94
C GLN A 366 1.29 32.50 -21.08
N LEU A 367 1.60 32.13 -19.83
CA LEU A 367 0.65 31.61 -18.88
C LEU A 367 -0.01 32.76 -18.11
N THR A 368 -1.27 33.03 -18.46
CA THR A 368 -2.10 34.11 -17.92
C THR A 368 -3.18 33.58 -16.98
N ALA A 369 -3.99 34.50 -16.44
CA ALA A 369 -5.05 34.20 -15.48
C ALA A 369 -6.10 33.20 -15.96
N GLN A 370 -6.28 33.14 -17.28
CA GLN A 370 -7.38 32.46 -17.96
C GLN A 370 -6.88 31.30 -18.84
N GLY A 371 -5.58 31.00 -18.80
CA GLY A 371 -4.98 29.93 -19.59
C GLY A 371 -4.88 28.61 -18.84
N ALA A 372 -5.32 27.53 -19.49
CA ALA A 372 -4.93 26.15 -19.19
C ALA A 372 -3.68 25.76 -20.00
N ILE A 373 -3.10 24.61 -19.66
CA ILE A 373 -1.94 24.05 -20.37
C ILE A 373 -2.37 22.74 -21.03
N ALA A 374 -2.28 22.69 -22.36
CA ALA A 374 -2.32 21.44 -23.12
C ALA A 374 -0.93 20.80 -23.04
N LEU A 375 -0.84 19.76 -22.22
CA LEU A 375 0.43 19.15 -21.83
C LEU A 375 1.05 18.35 -22.97
N HIS A 376 2.35 18.56 -23.20
CA HIS A 376 3.16 17.64 -23.97
C HIS A 376 3.16 16.24 -23.31
N PRO A 377 3.22 15.11 -24.04
CA PRO A 377 3.16 13.77 -23.45
C PRO A 377 4.18 13.50 -22.32
N VAL A 378 5.39 14.06 -22.42
CA VAL A 378 6.39 13.99 -21.33
C VAL A 378 5.98 14.81 -20.11
N ALA A 379 5.32 15.96 -20.30
CA ALA A 379 4.79 16.76 -19.20
C ALA A 379 3.65 16.02 -18.48
N VAL A 380 2.81 15.29 -19.23
CA VAL A 380 1.78 14.40 -18.67
C VAL A 380 2.42 13.32 -17.80
N ALA A 381 3.43 12.61 -18.32
CA ALA A 381 4.14 11.57 -17.57
C ALA A 381 4.77 12.13 -16.28
N ALA A 382 5.41 13.30 -16.36
CA ALA A 382 6.01 13.94 -15.19
C ALA A 382 4.96 14.45 -14.20
N TYR A 383 3.82 14.96 -14.67
CA TYR A 383 2.70 15.34 -13.83
C TYR A 383 2.13 14.13 -13.07
N ILE A 384 1.95 12.99 -13.73
CA ILE A 384 1.58 11.72 -13.09
C ILE A 384 2.64 11.30 -12.07
N GLY A 385 3.93 11.44 -12.41
CA GLY A 385 5.05 11.21 -11.47
C GLY A 385 4.97 12.07 -10.21
N LEU A 386 4.53 13.32 -10.35
CA LEU A 386 4.34 14.23 -9.25
C LEU A 386 3.17 13.79 -8.35
N ILE A 387 2.05 13.37 -8.94
CA ILE A 387 0.92 12.78 -8.22
C ILE A 387 1.34 11.50 -7.51
N ALA A 388 2.09 10.61 -8.17
CA ALA A 388 2.58 9.37 -7.59
C ALA A 388 3.49 9.63 -6.39
N THR A 389 4.37 10.64 -6.48
CA THR A 389 5.22 11.07 -5.36
C THR A 389 4.38 11.58 -4.19
N ALA A 390 3.40 12.46 -4.45
CA ALA A 390 2.51 12.97 -3.40
C ALA A 390 1.71 11.83 -2.76
N PHE A 391 1.18 10.91 -3.56
CA PHE A 391 0.45 9.76 -3.06
C PHE A 391 1.34 8.89 -2.16
N ASN A 392 2.55 8.54 -2.60
CA ASN A 392 3.48 7.75 -1.80
C ASN A 392 3.91 8.48 -0.52
N LEU A 393 4.06 9.81 -0.54
CA LEU A 393 4.40 10.60 0.65
C LEU A 393 3.21 10.85 1.60
N MET A 394 1.98 10.45 1.26
CA MET A 394 0.86 10.57 2.19
C MET A 394 1.15 9.80 3.47
N PRO A 395 0.94 10.40 4.66
CA PRO A 395 1.34 9.78 5.92
C PRO A 395 0.34 8.74 6.40
N VAL A 396 0.09 7.70 5.59
CA VAL A 396 -1.00 6.73 5.81
C VAL A 396 -0.54 5.30 5.57
N GLY A 397 -0.66 4.46 6.59
CA GLY A 397 -0.55 3.01 6.45
C GLY A 397 0.80 2.57 5.87
N GLN A 398 0.72 1.74 4.83
CA GLN A 398 1.87 1.12 4.14
C GLN A 398 2.47 2.00 3.03
N LEU A 399 2.05 3.25 2.91
CA LEU A 399 2.67 4.18 1.97
C LEU A 399 4.02 4.64 2.51
N ASP A 400 4.92 5.07 1.63
CA ASP A 400 6.26 5.56 1.99
C ASP A 400 6.19 6.66 3.07
N GLY A 401 5.24 7.58 2.97
CA GLY A 401 5.01 8.63 3.95
C GLY A 401 4.47 8.11 5.30
N GLY A 402 3.70 7.02 5.28
CA GLY A 402 3.24 6.34 6.50
C GLY A 402 4.42 5.77 7.28
N HIS A 403 5.31 5.06 6.59
CA HIS A 403 6.55 4.55 7.13
C HIS A 403 7.51 5.67 7.59
N LEU A 404 7.59 6.78 6.84
CA LEU A 404 8.39 7.96 7.20
C LEU A 404 7.92 8.55 8.54
N VAL A 405 6.61 8.79 8.69
CA VAL A 405 6.03 9.32 9.93
C VAL A 405 6.13 8.32 11.08
N HIS A 406 5.97 7.02 10.80
CA HIS A 406 6.22 5.95 11.77
C HIS A 406 7.66 5.97 12.28
N ALA A 407 8.62 6.07 11.37
CA ALA A 407 10.02 6.18 11.73
C ALA A 407 10.29 7.44 12.57
N MET A 408 9.74 8.61 12.22
CA MET A 408 10.00 9.85 12.97
C MET A 408 9.34 9.87 14.36
N PHE A 409 8.08 9.48 14.47
CA PHE A 409 7.27 9.73 15.67
C PHE A 409 6.80 8.48 16.42
N GLY A 410 7.19 7.29 15.95
CA GLY A 410 6.75 6.00 16.47
C GLY A 410 5.35 5.60 16.00
N GLN A 411 4.99 4.34 16.22
CA GLN A 411 3.79 3.71 15.65
C GLN A 411 2.49 4.43 16.03
N ARG A 412 2.35 4.84 17.29
CA ARG A 412 1.10 5.43 17.79
C ARG A 412 0.82 6.78 17.16
N THR A 413 1.83 7.64 17.11
CA THR A 413 1.72 8.96 16.53
C THR A 413 1.48 8.85 15.03
N ALA A 414 2.12 7.91 14.34
CA ALA A 414 1.87 7.65 12.93
C ALA A 414 0.43 7.20 12.64
N VAL A 415 -0.14 6.33 13.48
CA VAL A 415 -1.56 5.97 13.41
C VAL A 415 -2.45 7.21 13.56
N MET A 416 -2.16 8.11 14.51
CA MET A 416 -2.93 9.34 14.71
C MET A 416 -2.82 10.30 13.52
N VAL A 417 -1.60 10.52 13.03
CA VAL A 417 -1.32 11.36 11.86
C VAL A 417 -1.99 10.79 10.62
N GLY A 418 -1.97 9.47 10.42
CA GLY A 418 -2.61 8.82 9.29
C GLY A 418 -4.13 8.90 9.32
N GLN A 419 -4.75 8.80 10.49
CA GLN A 419 -6.19 9.09 10.63
C GLN A 419 -6.49 10.54 10.27
N PHE A 420 -5.72 11.48 10.82
CA PHE A 420 -5.89 12.89 10.52
C PHE A 420 -5.74 13.20 9.03
N ALA A 421 -4.75 12.62 8.36
CA ALA A 421 -4.53 12.78 6.92
C ALA A 421 -5.69 12.21 6.09
N ARG A 422 -6.24 11.05 6.44
CA ARG A 422 -7.42 10.46 5.77
C ARG A 422 -8.63 11.38 5.85
N PHE A 423 -8.98 11.84 7.05
CA PHE A 423 -10.13 12.72 7.23
C PHE A 423 -9.91 14.09 6.60
N SER A 424 -8.67 14.61 6.62
CA SER A 424 -8.32 15.87 5.97
C SER A 424 -8.46 15.78 4.45
N LEU A 425 -7.99 14.68 3.83
CA LEU A 425 -8.14 14.47 2.39
C LEU A 425 -9.61 14.25 2.01
N LEU A 426 -10.38 13.53 2.83
CA LEU A 426 -11.82 13.40 2.63
C LEU A 426 -12.53 14.75 2.73
N ALA A 427 -12.18 15.58 3.70
CA ALA A 427 -12.69 16.95 3.81
C ALA A 427 -12.35 17.77 2.55
N LEU A 428 -11.09 17.69 2.09
CA LEU A 428 -10.63 18.35 0.87
C LEU A 428 -11.39 17.86 -0.37
N SER A 429 -11.78 16.58 -0.43
CA SER A 429 -12.55 16.03 -1.54
C SER A 429 -13.94 16.64 -1.73
N PHE A 430 -14.52 17.23 -0.67
CA PHE A 430 -15.77 17.99 -0.78
C PHE A 430 -15.57 19.37 -1.42
N LEU A 431 -14.37 19.94 -1.28
CA LEU A 431 -14.01 21.22 -1.92
C LEU A 431 -13.56 20.98 -3.37
N TYR A 432 -12.79 19.92 -3.59
CA TYR A 432 -12.18 19.57 -4.86
C TYR A 432 -12.48 18.11 -5.18
N ARG A 433 -13.47 17.88 -6.04
CA ARG A 433 -14.02 16.56 -6.36
C ARG A 433 -12.95 15.54 -6.78
N ASP A 434 -11.86 16.01 -7.37
CA ASP A 434 -10.75 15.20 -7.86
C ASP A 434 -10.07 14.33 -6.79
N TRP A 435 -10.03 14.79 -5.54
CA TRP A 435 -9.37 14.06 -4.45
C TRP A 435 -10.23 12.92 -3.89
N PHE A 436 -11.49 12.80 -4.33
CA PHE A 436 -12.44 11.83 -3.77
C PHE A 436 -11.98 10.38 -3.96
N LEU A 437 -11.52 10.03 -5.18
CA LEU A 437 -11.05 8.67 -5.45
C LEU A 437 -9.82 8.33 -4.61
N LEU A 438 -8.90 9.29 -4.43
CA LEU A 438 -7.72 9.12 -3.60
C LEU A 438 -8.10 8.96 -2.12
N ALA A 439 -9.02 9.80 -1.62
CA ALA A 439 -9.54 9.70 -0.26
C ALA A 439 -10.15 8.32 -0.02
N LEU A 440 -11.03 7.84 -0.92
CA LEU A 440 -11.63 6.51 -0.81
C LEU A 440 -10.58 5.41 -0.74
N PHE A 441 -9.55 5.48 -1.59
CA PHE A 441 -8.46 4.51 -1.60
C PHE A 441 -7.71 4.48 -0.26
N LEU A 442 -7.38 5.65 0.31
CA LEU A 442 -6.73 5.73 1.62
C LEU A 442 -7.58 5.14 2.75
N PHE A 443 -8.92 5.25 2.69
CA PHE A 443 -9.80 4.65 3.68
C PHE A 443 -9.85 3.12 3.63
N ILE A 444 -9.67 2.53 2.44
CA ILE A 444 -9.64 1.07 2.26
C ILE A 444 -8.33 0.47 2.79
N MET A 445 -7.24 1.23 2.76
CA MET A 445 -5.94 0.75 3.24
C MET A 445 -5.91 0.53 4.77
N PRO A 446 -5.21 -0.49 5.27
CA PRO A 446 -4.88 -0.61 6.69
C PRO A 446 -4.05 0.58 7.18
N ILE A 447 -4.24 0.99 8.44
CA ILE A 447 -3.44 2.06 9.07
C ILE A 447 -2.23 1.48 9.80
N LEU A 448 -2.39 0.30 10.37
CA LEU A 448 -1.34 -0.38 11.10
C LEU A 448 -0.33 -0.95 10.11
N ASP A 449 0.91 -0.54 10.30
CA ASP A 449 2.06 -1.09 9.63
C ASP A 449 2.80 -2.11 10.51
N ASN A 450 3.64 -2.94 9.90
CA ASN A 450 4.52 -3.85 10.62
C ASN A 450 5.67 -3.07 11.27
N PRO A 451 5.80 -3.11 12.60
CA PRO A 451 6.84 -2.38 13.31
C PRO A 451 8.23 -2.93 12.98
N ALA A 452 9.25 -2.06 13.09
CA ALA A 452 10.64 -2.48 13.03
C ALA A 452 11.02 -3.41 14.20
N LEU A 453 12.07 -4.22 14.02
CA LEU A 453 12.59 -5.08 15.07
C LEU A 453 13.03 -4.25 16.29
N ASN A 454 13.68 -3.11 16.09
CA ASN A 454 13.91 -2.11 17.12
C ASN A 454 13.11 -0.83 16.83
N ASP A 455 11.89 -0.76 17.40
CA ASP A 455 10.96 0.37 17.19
C ASP A 455 11.18 1.53 18.21
N LEU A 456 12.13 1.38 19.11
CA LEU A 456 12.46 2.37 20.14
C LEU A 456 13.69 3.21 19.79
N SER A 457 14.36 2.92 18.67
CA SER A 457 15.50 3.71 18.20
C SER A 457 15.05 5.11 17.76
N GLU A 458 15.69 6.16 18.29
CA GLU A 458 15.47 7.54 17.86
C GLU A 458 16.20 7.85 16.55
N LEU A 459 15.69 8.81 15.78
CA LEU A 459 16.34 9.33 14.58
C LEU A 459 17.38 10.39 14.96
N ASP A 460 18.30 10.67 14.04
CA ASP A 460 19.21 11.80 14.13
C ASP A 460 18.61 13.07 13.51
N ASP A 461 19.05 14.24 13.99
CA ASP A 461 18.53 15.55 13.57
C ASP A 461 18.49 15.76 12.05
N ARG A 462 19.42 15.14 11.31
CA ARG A 462 19.48 15.23 9.85
C ARG A 462 18.32 14.51 9.18
N ARG A 463 17.95 13.33 9.67
CA ARG A 463 16.79 12.57 9.17
C ARG A 463 15.50 13.30 9.50
N ASP A 464 15.37 13.83 10.71
CA ASP A 464 14.18 14.62 11.08
C ASP A 464 13.99 15.83 10.17
N PHE A 465 15.07 16.56 9.86
CA PHE A 465 15.03 17.64 8.89
C PHE A 465 14.61 17.17 7.50
N CYS A 466 15.18 16.09 6.98
CA CYS A 466 14.79 15.51 5.69
C CYS A 466 13.31 15.08 5.67
N GLY A 467 12.80 14.54 6.77
CA GLY A 467 11.40 14.16 6.91
C GLY A 467 10.46 15.35 6.87
N LEU A 468 10.83 16.45 7.54
CA LEU A 468 10.09 17.72 7.45
C LEU A 468 10.10 18.29 6.02
N VAL A 469 11.22 18.19 5.30
CA VAL A 469 11.29 18.58 3.89
C VAL A 469 10.38 17.71 3.02
N ALA A 470 10.32 16.40 3.25
CA ALA A 470 9.43 15.51 2.51
C ALA A 470 7.95 15.85 2.75
N ILE A 471 7.55 16.15 3.99
CA ILE A 471 6.20 16.63 4.31
C ILE A 471 5.93 17.98 3.64
N ALA A 472 6.90 18.90 3.61
CA ALA A 472 6.75 20.17 2.91
C ALA A 472 6.57 19.99 1.40
N VAL A 473 7.31 19.06 0.77
CA VAL A 473 7.13 18.68 -0.63
C VAL A 473 5.73 18.13 -0.87
N LEU A 474 5.25 17.20 -0.04
CA LEU A 474 3.88 16.69 -0.11
C LEU A 474 2.85 17.83 -0.09
N LEU A 475 2.93 18.71 0.92
CA LEU A 475 1.99 19.82 1.07
C LEU A 475 2.07 20.79 -0.12
N SER A 476 3.26 21.01 -0.68
CA SER A 476 3.45 21.84 -1.87
C SER A 476 2.80 21.26 -3.12
N ILE A 477 2.66 19.93 -3.20
CA ILE A 477 2.01 19.25 -4.32
C ILE A 477 0.49 19.23 -4.13
N VAL A 478 0.01 18.90 -2.93
CA VAL A 478 -1.42 18.67 -2.65
C VAL A 478 -2.20 19.97 -2.46
N LEU A 479 -1.59 21.00 -1.85
CA LEU A 479 -2.30 22.23 -1.54
C LEU A 479 -2.26 23.22 -2.72
N PRO A 480 -3.36 23.95 -2.96
CA PRO A 480 -3.42 24.98 -3.97
C PRO A 480 -2.48 26.14 -3.64
N ALA A 481 -2.04 26.85 -4.68
CA ALA A 481 -1.20 28.03 -4.51
C ALA A 481 -1.94 29.11 -3.69
N PRO A 482 -1.31 29.70 -2.66
CA PRO A 482 -1.89 30.80 -1.92
C PRO A 482 -2.18 32.00 -2.83
N SER A 483 -3.26 32.73 -2.54
CA SER A 483 -3.71 33.86 -3.38
C SER A 483 -2.63 34.94 -3.57
N PHE A 484 -1.84 35.24 -2.55
CA PHE A 484 -0.75 36.21 -2.65
C PHE A 484 0.34 35.78 -3.63
N VAL A 485 0.62 34.47 -3.74
CA VAL A 485 1.60 33.93 -4.70
C VAL A 485 1.06 34.05 -6.11
N THR A 486 -0.21 33.68 -6.32
CA THR A 486 -0.84 33.80 -7.63
C THR A 486 -0.87 35.26 -8.10
N GLN A 487 -1.18 36.20 -7.21
CA GLN A 487 -1.14 37.64 -7.52
C GLN A 487 0.28 38.12 -7.87
N TRP A 488 1.29 37.69 -7.11
CA TRP A 488 2.68 38.06 -7.37
C TRP A 488 3.21 37.50 -8.70
N LEU A 489 2.76 36.30 -9.08
CA LEU A 489 3.12 35.66 -10.34
C LEU A 489 2.31 36.21 -11.55
N ASN A 490 1.50 37.26 -11.37
CA ASN A 490 0.60 37.82 -12.39
C ASN A 490 -0.32 36.74 -13.01
N PHE A 491 -0.86 35.89 -12.14
CA PHE A 491 -1.98 35.00 -12.45
C PHE A 491 -3.32 35.64 -12.13
#